data_AF-Q8LK88-F1
#
_entry.id   AF-Q8LK88-F1
#
_cell.length_a   1.000
_cell.length_b   1.000
_cell.length_c   1.000
_cell.angle_alpha   90.00
_cell.angle_beta   90.00
_cell.angle_gamma   90.00
#
_symmetry.space_group_name_H-M   'P 1'
#
loop_
_entity.id
_entity.type
_entity.pdbx_description
1 polymer ?
#
loop_
_entity_poly.entity_id
_entity_poly.type
_entity_poly.pdbx_seq_one_letter_code
_entity_poly.pdbx_strand_id
1 'polypeptide(L)'
;MRGVLVDWLVEVAEEYKLLSDTLYLAVSYIDRFLSTKVIPRQKLQLLGVSSMLIASKYEEINPPHVEDFCYITDNTYTKEDVVKMEADVLQSLKF
;
A
#
# COMPACT_ATOMS: atom_id res chain seq x y z
N MET A 1 2.90 -7.62 14.01
CA MET A 1 1.85 -6.99 13.16
C MET A 1 2.35 -6.73 11.74
N ARG A 2 3.60 -6.26 11.53
CA ARG A 2 4.21 -6.20 10.19
C ARG A 2 4.08 -7.52 9.41
N GLY A 3 4.43 -8.64 10.01
CA GLY A 3 4.34 -9.96 9.36
C GLY A 3 2.93 -10.26 8.83
N VAL A 4 1.90 -10.04 9.64
CA VAL A 4 0.49 -10.23 9.24
C VAL A 4 0.08 -9.29 8.11
N LEU A 5 0.54 -8.03 8.12
CA LEU A 5 0.28 -7.10 7.02
C LEU A 5 0.96 -7.57 5.73
N VAL A 6 2.23 -7.98 5.80
CA VAL A 6 2.99 -8.41 4.62
C VAL A 6 2.40 -9.69 4.04
N ASP A 7 2.03 -10.66 4.87
CA ASP A 7 1.36 -11.90 4.48
C ASP A 7 0.07 -11.61 3.69
N TRP A 8 -0.76 -10.71 4.22
CA TRP A 8 -1.95 -10.25 3.52
C TRP A 8 -1.62 -9.51 2.19
N LEU A 9 -0.56 -8.71 2.14
CA LEU A 9 -0.15 -8.05 0.90
C LEU A 9 0.36 -9.04 -0.16
N VAL A 10 0.84 -10.23 0.23
CA VAL A 10 1.14 -11.31 -0.73
C VAL A 10 -0.16 -11.76 -1.41
N GLU A 11 -1.22 -12.01 -0.64
CA GLU A 11 -2.54 -12.39 -1.18
C GLU A 11 -3.08 -11.31 -2.13
N VAL A 12 -2.95 -10.02 -1.76
CA VAL A 12 -3.34 -8.89 -2.62
C VAL A 12 -2.55 -8.87 -3.94
N ALA A 13 -1.24 -9.10 -3.87
CA ALA A 13 -0.40 -9.14 -5.06
C ALA A 13 -0.77 -10.32 -5.98
N GLU A 14 -1.11 -11.47 -5.41
CA GLU A 14 -1.57 -12.64 -6.18
C GLU A 14 -2.94 -12.38 -6.84
N GLU A 15 -3.90 -11.82 -6.10
CA GLU A 15 -5.25 -11.51 -6.60
C GLU A 15 -5.21 -10.55 -7.80
N TYR A 16 -4.40 -9.48 -7.68
CA TYR A 16 -4.23 -8.50 -8.75
C TYR A 16 -3.12 -8.85 -9.75
N LYS A 17 -2.50 -10.02 -9.60
CA LYS A 17 -1.42 -10.52 -10.49
C LYS A 17 -0.29 -9.52 -10.67
N LEU A 18 0.09 -8.84 -9.58
CA LEU A 18 1.18 -7.88 -9.56
C LEU A 18 2.53 -8.60 -9.66
N LEU A 19 3.53 -7.91 -10.20
CA LEU A 19 4.91 -8.37 -10.20
C LEU A 19 5.43 -8.49 -8.76
N SER A 20 6.33 -9.45 -8.54
CA SER A 20 6.99 -9.60 -7.24
C SER A 20 7.77 -8.33 -6.85
N ASP A 21 8.33 -7.62 -7.82
CA ASP A 21 9.05 -6.36 -7.60
C ASP A 21 8.12 -5.27 -7.06
N THR A 22 6.86 -5.21 -7.53
CA THR A 22 5.82 -4.34 -6.99
C THR A 22 5.57 -4.60 -5.50
N LEU A 23 5.43 -5.87 -5.11
CA LEU A 23 5.27 -6.26 -3.71
C LEU A 23 6.50 -5.87 -2.86
N TYR A 24 7.71 -6.17 -3.34
CA TYR A 24 8.94 -5.84 -2.62
C TYR A 24 9.12 -4.33 -2.43
N LEU A 25 8.79 -3.55 -3.46
CA LEU A 25 8.82 -2.10 -3.41
C LEU A 25 7.78 -1.55 -2.42
N ALA A 26 6.56 -2.09 -2.43
CA ALA A 26 5.52 -1.74 -1.48
C ALA A 26 5.97 -2.00 -0.03
N VAL A 27 6.58 -3.16 0.24
CA VAL A 27 7.13 -3.50 1.56
C VAL A 27 8.25 -2.53 1.97
N SER A 28 9.13 -2.17 1.03
CA SER A 28 10.18 -1.17 1.25
C SER A 28 9.60 0.20 1.64
N TYR A 29 8.52 0.64 0.98
CA TYR A 29 7.82 1.88 1.31
C TYR A 29 7.20 1.85 2.71
N ILE A 30 6.54 0.74 3.06
CA ILE A 30 5.95 0.54 4.40
C ILE A 30 7.03 0.65 5.49
N ASP A 31 8.13 -0.09 5.33
CA ASP A 31 9.19 -0.12 6.34
C ASP A 31 9.87 1.24 6.50
N ARG A 32 10.16 1.93 5.38
CA ARG A 32 10.73 3.29 5.41
C ARG A 32 9.77 4.29 6.04
N PHE A 33 8.48 4.21 5.76
CA PHE A 33 7.48 5.08 6.37
C PHE A 33 7.36 4.84 7.89
N LEU A 34 7.32 3.58 8.31
CA LEU A 34 7.25 3.22 9.73
C LEU A 34 8.55 3.55 10.49
N SER A 35 9.68 3.71 9.80
CA SER A 35 10.93 4.18 10.40
C SER A 35 10.90 5.65 10.82
N THR A 36 10.01 6.46 10.23
CA THR A 36 9.92 7.91 10.48
C THR A 36 8.64 8.32 11.18
N LYS A 37 7.53 7.60 10.98
CA LYS A 37 6.21 7.93 11.53
C LYS A 37 5.64 6.76 12.33
N VAL A 38 5.09 7.07 13.50
CA VAL A 38 4.32 6.12 14.30
C VAL A 38 2.85 6.23 13.89
N ILE A 39 2.24 5.11 13.50
CA ILE A 39 0.81 5.04 13.14
C ILE A 39 0.06 4.04 14.02
N PRO A 40 -1.23 4.28 14.28
CA PRO A 40 -2.07 3.33 15.00
C PRO A 40 -2.27 2.06 14.16
N ARG A 41 -2.45 0.93 14.84
CA ARG A 41 -2.66 -0.39 14.22
C ARG A 41 -3.76 -0.38 13.16
N GLN A 42 -4.85 0.34 13.41
CA GLN A 42 -6.03 0.44 12.54
C GLN A 42 -5.72 1.11 11.20
N LYS A 43 -4.59 1.82 11.07
CA LYS A 43 -4.15 2.46 9.83
C LYS A 43 -3.06 1.66 9.09
N LEU A 44 -2.64 0.51 9.61
CA LEU A 44 -1.60 -0.30 8.95
C LEU A 44 -2.06 -0.88 7.61
N GLN A 45 -3.31 -1.33 7.51
CA GLN A 45 -3.85 -1.82 6.25
C GLN A 45 -3.96 -0.69 5.22
N LEU A 46 -4.43 0.50 5.63
CA LEU A 46 -4.43 1.71 4.79
C LEU A 46 -3.02 2.05 4.28
N LEU A 47 -2.01 2.05 5.15
CA LEU A 47 -0.61 2.25 4.74
C LEU A 47 -0.17 1.19 3.74
N GLY A 48 -0.54 -0.06 3.96
CA GLY A 48 -0.20 -1.18 3.08
C GLY A 48 -0.75 -1.00 1.67
N VAL A 49 -2.06 -0.78 1.54
CA VAL A 49 -2.69 -0.59 0.22
C VAL A 49 -2.24 0.68 -0.48
N SER A 50 -2.04 1.79 0.24
CA SER A 50 -1.48 3.01 -0.35
C SER A 50 -0.03 2.83 -0.81
N SER A 51 0.77 2.05 -0.07
CA SER A 51 2.15 1.74 -0.49
C SER A 51 2.16 0.82 -1.71
N MET A 52 1.24 -0.15 -1.78
CA MET A 52 1.06 -1.02 -2.95
C MET A 52 0.61 -0.23 -4.18
N LEU A 53 -0.31 0.72 -4.02
CA LEU A 53 -0.75 1.62 -5.09
C LEU A 53 0.42 2.46 -5.66
N ILE A 54 1.28 3.00 -4.79
CA ILE A 54 2.45 3.76 -5.24
C ILE A 54 3.42 2.83 -5.98
N ALA A 55 3.69 1.65 -5.44
CA ALA A 55 4.58 0.68 -6.07
C ALA A 55 4.04 0.22 -7.42
N SER A 56 2.75 -0.07 -7.52
CA SER A 56 2.14 -0.52 -8.77
C SER A 56 2.18 0.57 -9.83
N LYS A 57 1.93 1.84 -9.47
CA LYS A 57 2.08 2.98 -10.39
C LYS A 57 3.50 3.14 -10.94
N TYR A 58 4.51 2.62 -10.23
CA TYR A 58 5.91 2.73 -10.62
C TYR A 58 6.38 1.54 -11.46
N GLU A 59 6.01 0.31 -11.07
CA GLU A 59 6.52 -0.92 -11.67
C GLU A 59 5.59 -1.51 -12.74
N GLU A 60 4.27 -1.35 -12.61
CA GLU A 60 3.31 -2.01 -13.50
C GLU A 60 3.05 -1.22 -14.78
N ILE A 61 2.89 -1.92 -15.90
CA ILE A 61 2.45 -1.32 -17.17
C ILE A 61 1.01 -0.82 -17.05
N ASN A 62 0.15 -1.60 -16.39
CA ASN A 62 -1.26 -1.30 -16.16
C ASN A 62 -1.56 -1.44 -14.66
N PRO A 63 -1.28 -0.41 -13.84
CA PRO A 63 -1.50 -0.48 -12.40
C PRO A 63 -3.00 -0.57 -12.06
N PRO A 64 -3.38 -1.25 -10.96
CA PRO A 64 -4.74 -1.21 -10.45
C PRO A 64 -5.17 0.22 -10.09
N HIS A 65 -6.47 0.47 -10.17
CA HIS A 65 -7.05 1.73 -9.79
C HIS A 65 -7.21 1.82 -8.26
N VAL A 66 -7.40 3.04 -7.75
CA VAL A 66 -7.54 3.24 -6.29
C VAL A 66 -8.82 2.57 -5.76
N GLU A 67 -9.84 2.47 -6.61
CA GLU A 67 -11.09 1.79 -6.34
C GLU A 67 -10.90 0.29 -6.07
N ASP A 68 -9.95 -0.36 -6.76
CA ASP A 68 -9.62 -1.78 -6.53
C ASP A 68 -9.06 -1.96 -5.11
N PHE A 69 -8.16 -1.08 -4.69
CA PHE A 69 -7.60 -1.10 -3.35
C PHE A 69 -8.64 -0.77 -2.26
N CYS A 70 -9.64 0.07 -2.54
CA CYS A 70 -10.76 0.24 -1.62
C CYS A 70 -11.58 -1.06 -1.51
N TYR A 71 -11.86 -1.70 -2.64
CA TYR A 71 -12.65 -2.93 -2.70
C TYR A 71 -12.02 -4.08 -1.91
N ILE A 72 -10.71 -4.34 -2.08
CA ILE A 72 -10.04 -5.46 -1.37
C ILE A 72 -9.95 -5.25 0.14
N THR A 73 -10.10 -4.02 0.61
CA THR A 73 -10.21 -3.70 2.04
C THR A 73 -11.65 -3.82 2.56
N ASP A 74 -12.53 -4.49 1.82
CA ASP A 74 -13.97 -4.58 2.12
C ASP A 74 -14.62 -3.20 2.29
N ASN A 75 -14.14 -2.22 1.49
CA ASN A 75 -14.53 -0.81 1.57
C ASN A 75 -14.34 -0.18 2.96
N THR A 76 -13.41 -0.70 3.76
CA THR A 76 -13.04 -0.12 5.06
C THR A 76 -12.50 1.30 4.90
N TYR A 77 -11.85 1.59 3.76
CA TYR A 77 -11.28 2.90 3.45
C TYR A 77 -11.94 3.51 2.22
N THR A 78 -12.11 4.83 2.27
CA THR A 78 -12.59 5.59 1.11
C THR A 78 -11.44 5.91 0.17
N LYS A 79 -11.78 6.27 -1.08
CA LYS A 79 -10.80 6.76 -2.05
C LYS A 79 -10.00 7.95 -1.49
N GLU A 80 -10.68 8.85 -0.78
CA GLU A 80 -10.05 10.02 -0.16
C GLU A 80 -9.04 9.62 0.91
N ASP A 81 -9.31 8.55 1.68
CA ASP A 81 -8.38 8.04 2.68
C ASP A 81 -7.12 7.47 2.03
N VAL A 82 -7.28 6.66 0.98
CA VAL A 82 -6.16 6.05 0.24
C VAL A 82 -5.30 7.11 -0.43
N VAL A 83 -5.91 8.12 -1.06
CA VAL A 83 -5.18 9.22 -1.71
C VAL A 83 -4.47 10.12 -0.70
N LYS A 84 -5.08 10.40 0.46
CA LYS A 84 -4.41 11.15 1.54
C LYS A 84 -3.20 10.39 2.08
N MET A 85 -3.36 9.08 2.33
CA MET A 85 -2.26 8.26 2.79
C MET A 85 -1.16 8.13 1.72
N GLU A 86 -1.52 8.00 0.45
CA GLU A 86 -0.55 8.05 -0.67
C GLU A 86 0.30 9.33 -0.61
N ALA A 87 -0.33 10.50 -0.48
CA ALA A 87 0.37 11.77 -0.36
C ALA A 87 1.29 11.82 0.87
N ASP A 88 0.81 11.33 2.02
CA ASP A 88 1.60 11.26 3.26
C ASP A 88 2.83 10.36 3.14
N VAL A 89 2.70 9.24 2.41
CA VAL A 89 3.79 8.30 2.14
C VAL A 89 4.82 8.95 1.21
N LEU A 90 4.38 9.50 0.08
CA LEU A 90 5.27 10.19 -0.86
C LEU A 90 6.05 11.32 -0.19
N GLN A 91 5.38 12.14 0.62
CA GLN A 91 6.01 13.22 1.37
C GLN A 91 7.04 12.68 2.38
N SER A 92 6.71 11.60 3.10
CA SER A 92 7.63 10.99 4.07
C SER A 92 8.86 10.39 3.40
N LEU A 93 8.71 9.84 2.19
CA LEU A 93 9.79 9.24 1.42
C LEU A 93 10.61 10.25 0.61
N LYS A 94 10.22 11.54 0.64
CA LYS A 94 10.88 12.66 -0.04
C LYS A 94 10.93 12.52 -1.57
N PHE A 95 9.79 12.12 -2.14
CA PHE A 95 9.56 12.24 -3.59
C PHE A 95 9.26 13.67 -4.00
#